data_AF-A0A418AYV1-F1
#
_entry.id   AF-A0A418AYV1-F1
#
_cell.length_a   1.000
_cell.length_b   1.000
_cell.length_c   1.000
_cell.angle_alpha   90.00
_cell.angle_beta   90.00
_cell.angle_gamma   90.00
#
_symmetry.space_group_name_H-M   'P 1'
#
loop_
_entity.id
_entity.type
_entity.pdbx_description
1 polymer ?
#
loop_
_entity_poly.entity_id
_entity_poly.type
_entity_poly.pdbx_seq_one_letter_code
_entity_poly.pdbx_strand_id
1 'polypeptide(L)'
;MATTATRPWTRVPKLIVFDLDFTLWYPEMYELAGAPFRRSAKGVVTARDGEEALSTSEKAMQRRKGLNSKCETLANLVQYQAIYPTNKRVHFKQLADDSGVAFSDMLFFDNEYSNIRDISAIGVTSIYCPDGLTWDVWEQGMAAFQCK
;
A
#
# COMPACT_ATOMS: atom_id res chain seq x y z
N MET A 1 -23.81 20.52 21.71
CA MET A 1 -24.45 19.65 20.70
C MET A 1 -23.36 18.89 19.98
N ALA A 2 -23.39 17.57 19.99
CA ALA A 2 -22.42 16.78 19.24
C ALA A 2 -22.81 16.83 17.76
N THR A 3 -21.96 17.43 16.93
CA THR A 3 -22.05 17.33 15.47
C THR A 3 -21.83 15.87 15.07
N THR A 4 -22.91 15.15 14.80
CA THR A 4 -22.85 13.87 14.09
C THR A 4 -22.26 14.14 12.72
N ALA A 5 -20.98 13.81 12.55
CA ALA A 5 -20.31 13.90 11.25
C ALA A 5 -21.09 13.04 10.25
N THR A 6 -21.79 13.70 9.32
CA THR A 6 -22.48 13.02 8.22
C THR A 6 -21.41 12.37 7.35
N ARG A 7 -21.45 11.04 7.21
CA ARG A 7 -20.53 10.34 6.31
C ARG A 7 -20.80 10.83 4.88
N PRO A 8 -19.80 11.39 4.17
CA PRO A 8 -20.00 11.93 2.83
C PRO A 8 -20.24 10.82 1.78
N TRP A 9 -19.90 9.57 2.12
CA TRP A 9 -19.99 8.42 1.22
C TRP A 9 -21.16 7.51 1.60
N THR A 10 -22.05 7.24 0.64
CA THR A 10 -23.20 6.34 0.81
C THR A 10 -22.82 4.89 0.55
N ARG A 11 -21.84 4.66 -0.34
CA ARG A 11 -21.24 3.35 -0.61
C ARG A 11 -19.83 3.32 -0.03
N VAL A 12 -19.52 2.26 0.70
CA VAL A 12 -18.20 2.05 1.31
C VAL A 12 -17.64 0.73 0.78
N PRO A 13 -16.42 0.72 0.21
CA PRO A 13 -15.77 -0.53 -0.21
C PRO A 13 -15.64 -1.49 0.97
N LYS A 14 -15.88 -2.78 0.72
CA LYS A 14 -15.67 -3.82 1.74
C LYS A 14 -14.20 -4.24 1.81
N LEU A 15 -13.46 -4.05 0.73
CA LEU A 15 -12.02 -4.28 0.67
C LEU A 15 -11.36 -3.16 -0.13
N ILE A 16 -10.27 -2.62 0.42
CA ILE A 16 -9.41 -1.65 -0.26
C ILE A 16 -8.06 -2.30 -0.45
N VAL A 17 -7.59 -2.33 -1.69
CA VAL A 17 -6.35 -2.96 -2.11
C VAL A 17 -5.40 -1.87 -2.56
N PHE A 18 -4.17 -1.93 -2.09
CA PHE A 18 -3.10 -1.02 -2.50
C PHE A 18 -2.01 -1.85 -3.15
N ASP A 19 -1.55 -1.40 -4.31
CA ASP A 19 -0.20 -1.73 -4.75
C ASP A 19 0.84 -1.09 -3.81
N LEU A 20 2.10 -1.50 -3.92
CA LEU A 20 3.17 -1.13 -3.01
C LEU A 20 4.14 -0.14 -3.62
N ASP A 21 4.97 -0.60 -4.57
CA ASP A 21 6.05 0.18 -5.17
C ASP A 21 5.47 1.33 -6.00
N PHE A 22 5.99 2.55 -5.82
CA PHE A 22 5.46 3.81 -6.35
C PHE A 22 4.03 4.19 -5.97
N THR A 23 3.24 3.28 -5.40
CA THR A 23 1.90 3.56 -4.89
C THR A 23 1.93 4.01 -3.43
N LEU A 24 2.54 3.25 -2.54
CA LEU A 24 2.65 3.57 -1.10
C LEU A 24 4.03 4.11 -0.70
N TRP A 25 5.08 3.79 -1.46
CA TRP A 25 6.42 4.28 -1.20
C TRP A 25 7.21 4.55 -2.47
N TYR A 26 8.23 5.39 -2.32
CA TYR A 26 9.21 5.73 -3.35
C TYR A 26 10.61 5.63 -2.71
N PRO A 27 11.63 5.11 -3.41
CA PRO A 27 11.62 4.50 -4.76
C PRO A 27 11.12 3.03 -4.73
N GLU A 28 11.09 2.32 -5.87
CA GLU A 28 10.75 0.89 -5.89
C GLU A 28 11.76 0.07 -5.08
N MET A 29 11.30 -1.02 -4.48
CA MET A 29 12.15 -1.90 -3.69
C MET A 29 13.38 -2.42 -4.48
N TYR A 30 13.25 -2.66 -5.80
CA TYR A 30 14.40 -3.11 -6.60
C TYR A 30 15.39 -1.99 -6.96
N GLU A 31 14.96 -0.73 -6.90
CA GLU A 31 15.83 0.44 -7.07
C GLU A 31 16.71 0.66 -5.83
N LEU A 32 16.32 0.07 -4.69
CA LEU A 32 17.11 0.06 -3.48
C LEU A 32 18.21 -1.02 -3.57
N ALA A 33 19.46 -0.59 -3.71
CA ALA A 33 20.61 -1.44 -3.37
C ALA A 33 20.55 -1.78 -1.87
N GLY A 34 20.67 -3.06 -1.50
CA GLY A 34 20.42 -3.41 -0.11
C GLY A 34 20.54 -4.88 0.26
N ALA A 35 19.83 -5.75 -0.45
CA ALA A 35 19.78 -7.16 -0.08
C ALA A 35 21.01 -7.96 -0.60
N PRO A 36 21.52 -8.94 0.17
CA PRO A 36 21.11 -9.28 1.53
C PRO A 36 21.63 -8.28 2.57
N PHE A 37 20.77 -7.87 3.48
CA PHE A 37 21.13 -7.01 4.60
C PHE A 37 21.79 -7.82 5.72
N ARG A 38 22.87 -7.29 6.31
CA ARG A 38 23.53 -7.87 7.48
C ARG A 38 23.38 -6.95 8.67
N ARG A 39 22.94 -7.50 9.80
CA ARG A 39 22.86 -6.77 11.06
C ARG A 39 24.05 -7.15 11.95
N SER A 40 24.85 -6.17 12.34
CA SER A 40 25.93 -6.38 13.30
C SER A 40 25.40 -6.51 14.73
N ALA A 41 26.23 -7.02 15.65
CA ALA A 41 25.89 -7.10 17.07
C ALA A 41 25.59 -5.72 17.71
N LYS A 42 26.06 -4.62 17.09
CA LYS A 42 25.80 -3.24 17.51
C LYS A 42 24.50 -2.65 16.92
N GLY A 43 23.74 -3.45 16.17
CA GLY A 43 22.47 -3.04 15.57
C GLY A 43 22.58 -2.32 14.23
N VAL A 44 23.79 -2.08 13.72
CA VAL A 44 24.02 -1.48 12.40
C VAL A 44 23.61 -2.46 11.31
N VAL A 45 22.80 -2.00 10.36
CA VAL A 45 22.38 -2.77 9.19
C VAL A 45 23.17 -2.31 7.98
N THR A 46 23.91 -3.21 7.35
CA THR A 46 24.68 -2.95 6.12
C THR A 46 24.04 -3.66 4.93
N ALA A 47 24.03 -2.98 3.80
CA ALA A 47 23.66 -3.53 2.51
C ALA A 47 24.75 -4.46 1.93
N ARG A 48 24.45 -5.12 0.81
CA ARG A 48 25.37 -6.03 0.09
C ARG A 48 26.68 -5.36 -0.33
N ASP A 49 26.61 -4.10 -0.76
CA ASP A 49 27.74 -3.26 -1.19
C ASP A 49 28.53 -2.67 -0.02
N GLY A 50 28.11 -2.93 1.21
CA GLY A 50 28.74 -2.40 2.42
C GLY A 50 28.24 -1.01 2.79
N GLU A 51 27.27 -0.43 2.08
CA GLU A 51 26.63 0.80 2.53
C GLU A 51 25.89 0.53 3.83
N GLU A 52 26.21 1.31 4.86
CA GLU A 52 25.40 1.33 6.07
C GLU A 52 24.04 1.92 5.68
N ALA A 53 22.97 1.16 5.92
CA ALA A 53 21.63 1.55 5.56
C ALA A 53 21.13 2.65 6.52
N LEU A 54 21.73 3.85 6.49
CA LEU A 54 21.54 4.99 7.41
C LEU A 54 21.56 4.56 8.88
N SER A 55 22.59 5.00 9.62
CA SER A 55 22.79 4.64 11.03
C SER A 55 21.46 4.74 11.80
N THR A 56 21.19 3.73 12.64
CA THR A 56 19.95 3.69 13.44
C THR A 56 19.73 4.98 14.23
N SER A 57 20.80 5.74 14.53
CA SER A 57 20.80 7.08 15.12
C SER A 57 20.18 8.17 14.24
N GLU A 58 20.49 8.25 12.95
CA GLU A 58 19.95 9.29 12.04
C GLU A 58 18.48 9.04 11.74
N LYS A 59 18.12 7.77 11.49
CA LYS A 59 16.71 7.35 11.38
C LYS A 59 15.95 7.51 12.69
N ALA A 60 16.54 7.27 13.86
CA ALA A 60 15.87 7.49 15.16
C ALA A 60 15.61 8.98 15.44
N MET A 61 16.49 9.87 14.98
CA MET A 61 16.35 11.32 15.18
C MET A 61 15.25 11.92 14.30
N GLN A 62 15.04 11.38 13.09
CA GLN A 62 13.88 11.72 12.24
C GLN A 62 12.58 10.99 12.66
N ARG A 63 12.65 9.78 13.22
CA ARG A 63 11.48 9.02 13.71
C ARG A 63 10.88 9.53 15.02
N ARG A 64 11.61 10.31 15.81
CA ARG A 64 11.16 10.81 17.13
C ARG A 64 10.17 11.97 17.11
N LYS A 65 9.93 12.64 15.98
CA LYS A 65 8.96 13.73 15.93
C LYS A 65 7.52 13.32 15.63
N GLY A 66 7.21 12.03 15.42
CA GLY A 66 5.81 11.67 15.14
C GLY A 66 5.35 10.20 15.20
N LEU A 67 6.21 9.20 15.41
CA LEU A 67 5.75 7.80 15.46
C LEU A 67 5.63 7.27 16.89
N ASN A 68 4.40 6.94 17.27
CA ASN A 68 4.03 6.29 18.52
C ASN A 68 4.79 4.96 18.68
N SER A 69 5.09 4.60 19.92
CA SER A 69 6.16 3.69 20.37
C SER A 69 6.00 2.18 20.06
N LYS A 70 5.45 1.81 18.89
CA LYS A 70 5.39 0.42 18.41
C LYS A 70 5.86 0.37 16.96
N CYS A 71 6.94 -0.36 16.71
CA CYS A 71 7.46 -0.60 15.37
C CYS A 71 6.69 -1.78 14.76
N GLU A 72 5.48 -1.54 14.25
CA GLU A 72 4.67 -2.54 13.54
C GLU A 72 5.06 -2.58 12.05
N THR A 73 5.13 -3.77 11.46
CA THR A 73 5.38 -3.96 10.03
C THR A 73 4.10 -3.74 9.24
N LEU A 74 4.18 -3.38 7.95
CA LEU A 74 2.99 -3.27 7.10
C LEU A 74 2.18 -4.58 7.08
N ALA A 75 2.87 -5.72 7.08
CA ALA A 75 2.24 -7.04 7.17
C ALA A 75 1.34 -7.22 8.41
N ASN A 76 1.60 -6.50 9.51
CA ASN A 76 0.76 -6.53 10.70
C ASN A 76 -0.42 -5.56 10.63
N LEU A 77 -0.39 -4.58 9.72
CA LEU A 77 -1.43 -3.56 9.54
C LEU A 77 -2.48 -3.96 8.49
N VAL A 78 -2.14 -4.89 7.60
CA VAL A 78 -3.02 -5.35 6.53
C VAL A 78 -3.68 -6.68 6.89
N GLN A 79 -4.96 -6.83 6.52
CA GLN A 79 -5.73 -8.04 6.81
C GLN A 79 -5.43 -9.18 5.81
N TYR A 80 -5.09 -8.82 4.57
CA TYR A 80 -4.80 -9.73 3.46
C TYR A 80 -3.57 -9.24 2.72
N GLN A 81 -2.76 -10.16 2.19
CA GLN A 81 -1.56 -9.84 1.42
C GLN A 81 -1.41 -10.79 0.23
N ALA A 82 -1.11 -10.24 -0.94
CA ALA A 82 -0.80 -10.99 -2.15
C ALA A 82 0.48 -10.42 -2.79
N ILE A 83 1.63 -10.72 -2.18
CA ILE A 83 2.93 -10.14 -2.55
C ILE A 83 3.81 -11.25 -3.15
N TYR A 84 3.73 -11.43 -4.46
CA TYR A 84 4.55 -12.38 -5.21
C TYR A 84 4.51 -12.08 -6.71
N PRO A 85 5.56 -12.41 -7.49
CA PRO A 85 5.62 -12.08 -8.92
C PRO A 85 4.56 -12.84 -9.73
N THR A 86 3.56 -12.13 -10.23
CA THR A 86 2.53 -12.59 -11.18
C THR A 86 1.71 -11.37 -11.67
N ASN A 87 0.73 -11.58 -12.54
CA ASN A 87 -0.21 -10.52 -12.90
C ASN A 87 -1.24 -10.28 -11.77
N LYS A 88 -1.77 -9.06 -11.71
CA LYS A 88 -2.73 -8.65 -10.66
C LYS A 88 -4.01 -9.47 -10.66
N ARG A 89 -4.43 -10.09 -11.78
CA ARG A 89 -5.66 -10.92 -11.80
C ARG A 89 -5.52 -12.14 -10.89
N VAL A 90 -4.32 -12.71 -10.78
CA VAL A 90 -4.04 -13.80 -9.84
C VAL A 90 -4.09 -13.31 -8.39
N HIS A 91 -3.53 -12.12 -8.11
CA HIS A 91 -3.64 -11.52 -6.77
C HIS A 91 -5.08 -11.24 -6.37
N PHE A 92 -5.85 -10.60 -7.25
CA PHE A 92 -7.26 -10.27 -6.97
C PHE A 92 -8.12 -11.51 -6.79
N LYS A 93 -7.86 -12.58 -7.53
CA LYS A 93 -8.53 -13.87 -7.29
C LYS A 93 -8.26 -14.38 -5.88
N GLN A 94 -6.99 -14.42 -5.45
CA GLN A 94 -6.64 -14.83 -4.09
C GLN A 94 -7.31 -13.94 -3.02
N LEU A 95 -7.27 -12.62 -3.21
CA LEU A 95 -7.88 -11.67 -2.28
C LEU A 95 -9.41 -11.84 -2.19
N ALA A 96 -10.08 -12.10 -3.32
CA ALA A 96 -11.51 -12.39 -3.33
C ALA A 96 -11.84 -13.72 -2.62
N ASP A 97 -11.05 -14.76 -2.88
CA ASP A 97 -11.22 -16.08 -2.27
C ASP A 97 -11.00 -16.00 -0.73
N ASP A 98 -9.98 -15.28 -0.27
CA ASP A 98 -9.66 -15.15 1.16
C ASP A 98 -10.62 -14.23 1.93
N SER A 99 -11.09 -13.16 1.29
CA SER A 99 -11.96 -12.17 1.94
C SER A 99 -13.45 -12.47 1.79
N GLY A 100 -13.84 -13.27 0.80
CA GLY A 100 -15.23 -13.45 0.39
C GLY A 100 -15.88 -12.18 -0.18
N VAL A 101 -15.09 -11.15 -0.49
CA VAL A 101 -15.58 -9.88 -1.05
C VAL A 101 -15.68 -9.99 -2.56
N ALA A 102 -16.83 -9.59 -3.12
CA ALA A 102 -17.02 -9.54 -4.57
C ALA A 102 -16.17 -8.42 -5.18
N PHE A 103 -15.68 -8.59 -6.41
CA PHE A 103 -14.88 -7.57 -7.10
C PHE A 103 -15.56 -6.19 -7.17
N SER A 104 -16.88 -6.15 -7.34
CA SER A 104 -17.65 -4.90 -7.36
C SER A 104 -17.62 -4.13 -6.02
N ASP A 105 -17.32 -4.81 -4.93
CA ASP A 105 -17.22 -4.23 -3.58
C ASP A 105 -15.76 -3.88 -3.20
N MET A 106 -14.83 -3.94 -4.17
CA MET A 106 -13.41 -3.63 -3.97
C MET A 106 -13.01 -2.28 -4.59
N LEU A 107 -12.08 -1.58 -3.93
CA LEU A 107 -11.40 -0.38 -4.41
C LEU A 107 -9.89 -0.63 -4.50
N PHE A 108 -9.27 -0.28 -5.61
CA PHE A 108 -7.88 -0.56 -5.91
C PHE A 108 -7.10 0.69 -6.33
N PHE A 109 -5.88 0.84 -5.83
CA PHE A 109 -4.94 1.91 -6.18
C PHE A 109 -3.63 1.31 -6.68
N ASP A 110 -3.15 1.75 -7.84
CA ASP A 110 -1.91 1.28 -8.48
C ASP A 110 -1.36 2.35 -9.43
N ASN A 111 -0.05 2.47 -9.51
CA ASN A 111 0.66 3.40 -10.40
C ASN A 111 0.89 2.84 -11.82
N GLU A 112 0.58 1.57 -12.08
CA GLU A 112 0.75 0.90 -13.37
C GLU A 112 -0.59 0.83 -14.12
N TYR A 113 -0.68 1.53 -15.26
CA TYR A 113 -1.93 1.67 -16.01
C TYR A 113 -2.47 0.32 -16.56
N SER A 114 -1.57 -0.61 -16.90
CA SER A 114 -1.91 -1.97 -17.33
C SER A 114 -2.71 -2.72 -16.25
N ASN A 115 -2.26 -2.65 -14.99
CA ASN A 115 -2.92 -3.22 -13.83
C ASN A 115 -4.31 -2.60 -13.62
N ILE A 116 -4.42 -1.27 -13.70
CA ILE A 116 -5.70 -0.56 -13.59
C ILE A 116 -6.70 -1.04 -14.64
N ARG A 117 -6.28 -1.15 -15.91
CA ARG A 117 -7.12 -1.64 -17.00
C ARG A 117 -7.60 -3.07 -16.75
N ASP A 118 -6.68 -3.97 -16.43
CA ASP A 118 -6.96 -5.39 -16.31
C ASP A 118 -7.86 -5.72 -15.10
N ILE A 119 -7.70 -4.97 -14.00
CA ILE A 119 -8.49 -5.13 -12.77
C ILE A 119 -9.84 -4.42 -12.86
N SER A 120 -9.92 -3.29 -13.55
CA SER A 120 -11.22 -2.66 -13.84
C SER A 120 -12.12 -3.56 -14.69
N ALA A 121 -11.53 -4.31 -15.64
CA ALA A 121 -12.27 -5.22 -16.52
C ALA A 121 -12.96 -6.39 -15.78
N ILE A 122 -12.54 -6.72 -14.56
CA ILE A 122 -13.17 -7.77 -13.72
C ILE A 122 -14.14 -7.21 -12.68
N GLY A 123 -14.43 -5.90 -12.71
CA GLY A 123 -15.48 -5.26 -11.90
C GLY A 123 -14.97 -4.42 -10.73
N VAL A 124 -13.68 -4.44 -10.42
CA VAL A 124 -13.07 -3.64 -9.34
C VAL A 124 -13.05 -2.16 -9.71
N THR A 125 -13.31 -1.27 -8.75
CA THR A 125 -13.08 0.17 -8.95
C THR A 125 -11.58 0.42 -8.81
N SER A 126 -10.90 0.77 -9.90
CA SER A 126 -9.43 0.89 -9.91
C SER A 126 -9.01 2.31 -10.26
N ILE A 127 -8.06 2.86 -9.51
CA ILE A 127 -7.64 4.26 -9.56
C ILE A 127 -6.15 4.33 -9.86
N TYR A 128 -5.83 5.03 -10.94
CA TYR A 128 -4.47 5.23 -11.40
C TYR A 128 -3.74 6.27 -10.56
N CYS A 129 -2.56 5.92 -10.06
CA CYS A 129 -1.77 6.71 -9.10
C CYS A 129 -0.37 7.03 -9.66
N PRO A 130 -0.23 7.86 -10.70
CA PRO A 130 1.07 8.08 -11.37
C PRO A 130 2.14 8.68 -10.44
N ASP A 131 1.71 9.47 -9.46
CA ASP A 131 2.55 10.14 -8.46
C ASP A 131 2.34 9.54 -7.05
N GLY A 132 1.90 8.28 -6.98
CA GLY A 132 1.57 7.58 -5.76
C GLY A 132 0.22 7.95 -5.14
N LEU A 133 -0.09 7.33 -4.01
CA LEU A 133 -1.33 7.53 -3.28
C LEU A 133 -1.29 8.85 -2.51
N THR A 134 -1.90 9.88 -3.10
CA THR A 134 -2.14 11.17 -2.44
C THR A 134 -3.55 11.25 -1.84
N TRP A 135 -3.80 12.25 -1.01
CA TRP A 135 -5.15 12.49 -0.48
C TRP A 135 -6.17 12.79 -1.60
N ASP A 136 -5.76 13.54 -2.62
CA ASP A 136 -6.63 13.85 -3.77
C ASP A 136 -6.98 12.59 -4.57
N VAL A 137 -6.01 11.68 -4.74
CA VAL A 137 -6.22 10.38 -5.41
C VAL A 137 -7.14 9.49 -4.57
N TRP A 138 -6.97 9.48 -3.26
CA TRP A 138 -7.86 8.78 -2.34
C TRP A 138 -9.31 9.27 -2.46
N GLU A 139 -9.52 10.59 -2.41
CA GLU A 139 -10.85 11.18 -2.56
C GLU A 139 -11.47 10.87 -3.93
N GLN A 140 -10.68 10.93 -5.00
CA GLN A 140 -11.11 10.50 -6.33
C GLN A 140 -11.56 9.04 -6.34
N GLY A 141 -10.83 8.15 -5.66
CA GLY A 141 -11.21 6.74 -5.55
C GLY A 141 -12.52 6.51 -4.81
N MET A 142 -12.70 7.19 -3.68
CA MET A 142 -13.95 7.13 -2.93
C MET A 142 -15.13 7.70 -3.73
N ALA A 143 -14.93 8.80 -4.46
CA ALA A 143 -15.93 9.38 -5.33
C ALA A 143 -16.30 8.44 -6.50
N ALA A 144 -15.31 7.87 -7.17
CA ALA A 144 -15.53 6.90 -8.27
C ALA A 144 -16.32 5.66 -7.79
N PHE A 145 -16.06 5.20 -6.56
CA PHE A 145 -16.78 4.07 -5.97
C PHE A 145 -18.27 4.34 -5.73
N GLN A 146 -18.67 5.61 -5.59
CA GLN A 146 -20.09 5.96 -5.42
C GLN A 146 -20.91 5.69 -6.70
N CYS A 147 -20.27 5.70 -7.87
CA CYS A 147 -20.94 5.63 -9.18
C CYS A 147 -21.13 4.20 -9.72
N LYS A 148 -20.72 3.17 -8.98
CA LYS A 148 -20.81 1.76 -9.40
C LYS A 148 -22.06 1.02 -8.92
#